data_AF-X1BZ57-F1
#
_entry.id   AF-X1BZ57-F1
#
_cell.length_a   1.000
_cell.length_b   1.000
_cell.length_c   1.000
_cell.angle_alpha   90.00
_cell.angle_beta   90.00
_cell.angle_gamma   90.00
#
_symmetry.space_group_name_H-M   'P 1'
#
loop_
_entity.id
_entity.type
_entity.pdbx_description
1 polymer ?
#
loop_
_entity_poly.entity_id
_entity_poly.type
_entity_poly.pdbx_seq_one_letter_code
_entity_poly.pdbx_strand_id
1 'polypeptide(L)'
;HIKGHKGIIANPNCSTIQTVVALYPLHKVNPIKRLIVDTYQAVSGTGSAAVDELTTQAKQVLDGQATVPHVYPHQIAFNVLPEIDVFLDNAYTKEEWKLVEETRKIMHADSIAISATCARVPVFTGHSEAVNVEFSQPMSPDEARRI
;
A
#
# COMPACT_ATOMS: atom_id res chain seq x y z
N HIS A 1 11.44 22.16 -6.11
CA HIS A 1 10.10 21.57 -6.37
C HIS A 1 8.90 22.43 -5.98
N ILE A 2 8.92 23.22 -4.91
CA ILE A 2 7.74 24.02 -4.48
C ILE A 2 7.56 25.35 -5.26
N LYS A 3 8.38 25.67 -6.27
CA LYS A 3 8.23 26.94 -7.01
C LYS A 3 7.29 26.85 -8.23
N GLY A 4 6.88 25.65 -8.63
CA GLY A 4 6.07 25.41 -9.83
C GLY A 4 4.61 25.03 -9.58
N HIS A 5 4.14 24.99 -8.33
CA HIS A 5 2.75 24.64 -8.03
C HIS A 5 1.81 25.84 -8.28
N LYS A 6 0.58 25.55 -8.69
CA LYS A 6 -0.47 26.55 -8.91
C LYS A 6 -1.39 26.68 -7.69
N GLY A 7 -0.81 26.79 -6.49
CA GLY A 7 -1.55 26.92 -5.23
C GLY A 7 -2.05 25.62 -4.58
N ILE A 8 -1.92 24.46 -5.22
CA ILE A 8 -2.30 23.15 -4.65
C ILE A 8 -1.10 22.20 -4.68
N ILE A 9 -0.87 21.52 -3.55
CA ILE A 9 0.14 20.46 -3.40
C ILE A 9 -0.59 19.23 -2.87
N ALA A 10 -0.58 18.14 -3.64
CA ALA A 10 -1.21 16.89 -3.23
C ALA A 10 -0.28 16.13 -2.27
N ASN A 11 -0.84 15.64 -1.15
CA ASN A 11 -0.18 14.65 -0.33
C ASN A 11 -0.46 13.25 -0.90
N PRO A 12 0.55 12.40 -1.12
CA PRO A 12 0.33 11.07 -1.72
C PRO A 12 -0.44 10.11 -0.80
N ASN A 13 -0.82 8.97 -1.35
CA ASN A 13 -1.39 7.84 -0.62
C ASN A 13 -0.39 7.30 0.42
N CYS A 14 -0.90 6.80 1.56
CA CYS A 14 -0.09 6.32 2.67
C CYS A 14 0.89 5.20 2.29
N SER A 15 0.46 4.22 1.50
CA SER A 15 1.27 3.10 1.04
C SER A 15 2.36 3.58 0.06
N THR A 16 2.00 4.47 -0.87
CA THR A 16 2.98 5.10 -1.77
C THR A 16 4.06 5.85 -1.00
N ILE A 17 3.70 6.61 0.05
CA ILE A 17 4.67 7.40 0.84
C ILE A 17 5.76 6.48 1.40
N GLN A 18 5.38 5.39 2.08
CA GLN A 18 6.37 4.50 2.69
C GLN A 18 7.21 3.76 1.64
N THR A 19 6.60 3.30 0.54
CA THR A 19 7.32 2.69 -0.58
C THR A 19 8.37 3.66 -1.14
N VAL A 20 7.99 4.90 -1.45
CA VAL A 20 8.91 5.88 -2.05
C VAL A 20 10.00 6.31 -1.08
N VAL A 21 9.67 6.52 0.21
CA VAL A 21 10.66 6.88 1.24
C VAL A 21 11.76 5.81 1.32
N ALA A 22 11.40 4.54 1.30
CA ALA A 22 12.37 3.44 1.35
C ALA A 22 13.17 3.29 0.03
N LEU A 23 12.51 3.42 -1.12
CA LEU A 23 13.11 3.04 -2.41
C LEU A 23 13.79 4.18 -3.16
N TYR A 24 13.40 5.43 -2.94
CA TYR A 24 13.96 6.56 -3.69
C TYR A 24 15.48 6.73 -3.49
N PRO A 25 16.04 6.62 -2.26
CA PRO A 25 17.49 6.66 -2.07
C PRO A 25 18.23 5.58 -2.87
N LEU A 26 17.70 4.35 -2.88
CA LEU A 26 18.27 3.23 -3.63
C LEU A 26 18.19 3.48 -5.13
N HIS A 27 17.05 3.95 -5.63
CA HIS A 27 16.84 4.29 -7.04
C HIS A 27 17.83 5.36 -7.54
N LYS A 28 18.20 6.32 -6.68
CA LYS A 28 19.16 7.38 -7.03
C LYS A 28 20.57 6.86 -7.26
N VAL A 29 20.97 5.78 -6.60
CA VAL A 29 22.30 5.15 -6.72
C VAL A 29 22.30 4.09 -7.81
N ASN A 30 21.27 3.26 -7.84
CA ASN A 30 21.11 2.17 -8.80
C ASN A 30 19.65 2.18 -9.29
N PRO A 31 19.38 2.65 -10.52
CA PRO A 31 18.01 2.78 -11.01
C PRO A 31 17.21 1.49 -10.90
N ILE A 32 15.99 1.60 -10.37
CA ILE A 32 15.03 0.49 -10.29
C ILE A 32 14.41 0.25 -11.67
N LYS A 33 14.37 -1.00 -12.11
CA LYS A 33 13.71 -1.45 -13.34
C LYS A 33 12.28 -1.92 -13.08
N ARG A 34 12.11 -2.72 -12.02
CA ARG A 34 10.84 -3.37 -11.68
C ARG A 34 10.60 -3.40 -10.19
N LEU A 35 9.33 -3.29 -9.82
CA LEU A 35 8.82 -3.36 -8.46
C LEU A 35 7.61 -4.31 -8.42
N ILE A 36 7.60 -5.23 -7.46
CA ILE A 36 6.38 -5.93 -7.02
C ILE A 36 6.15 -5.55 -5.56
N VAL A 37 4.93 -5.10 -5.24
CA VAL A 37 4.54 -4.69 -3.88
C VAL A 37 3.28 -5.42 -3.45
N ASP A 38 3.36 -6.16 -2.35
CA ASP A 38 2.20 -6.74 -1.69
C ASP A 38 1.95 -5.99 -0.38
N THR A 39 0.81 -5.29 -0.28
CA THR A 39 0.48 -4.47 0.88
C THR A 39 -0.41 -5.24 1.86
N TYR A 40 -0.17 -4.99 3.14
CA TYR A 40 -0.93 -5.49 4.29
C TYR A 40 -1.42 -4.24 5.03
N GLN A 41 -2.52 -3.67 4.55
CA GLN A 41 -3.03 -2.40 5.05
C GLN A 41 -3.96 -2.61 6.24
N ALA A 42 -3.70 -1.90 7.33
CA ALA A 42 -4.53 -1.86 8.54
C ALA A 42 -5.89 -1.18 8.32
N VAL A 43 -6.90 -1.55 9.12
CA VAL A 43 -8.27 -1.02 9.03
C VAL A 43 -8.39 0.47 9.31
N SER A 44 -7.44 1.08 10.05
CA SER A 44 -7.41 2.53 10.27
C SER A 44 -7.37 3.34 8.97
N GLY A 45 -6.86 2.77 7.88
CA GLY A 45 -6.85 3.43 6.57
C GLY A 45 -8.24 3.68 5.99
N THR A 46 -9.27 2.95 6.46
CA THR A 46 -10.67 3.16 6.10
C THR A 46 -11.38 4.14 7.04
N GLY A 47 -10.83 4.39 8.23
CA GLY A 47 -11.37 5.30 9.24
C GLY A 47 -11.86 4.59 10.50
N SER A 48 -12.38 5.37 11.46
CA SER A 48 -12.74 4.89 12.81
C SER A 48 -13.82 3.82 12.79
N ALA A 49 -14.80 3.91 11.88
CA ALA A 49 -15.85 2.90 11.76
C ALA A 49 -15.29 1.50 11.45
N ALA A 50 -14.23 1.40 10.64
CA ALA A 50 -13.59 0.12 10.34
C ALA A 50 -12.80 -0.45 11.54
N VAL A 51 -12.24 0.43 12.38
CA VAL A 51 -11.58 0.07 13.63
C VAL A 51 -12.60 -0.50 14.63
N ASP A 52 -13.76 0.14 14.74
CA ASP A 52 -14.87 -0.31 15.59
C ASP A 52 -15.45 -1.63 15.08
N GLU A 53 -15.59 -1.79 13.76
CA GLU A 53 -16.03 -3.03 13.12
C GLU A 53 -15.08 -4.19 13.42
N LEU A 54 -13.77 -4.02 13.22
CA LEU A 54 -12.79 -5.05 13.55
C LEU A 54 -12.87 -5.45 15.03
N THR A 55 -12.99 -4.47 15.93
CA THR A 55 -13.09 -4.70 17.38
C THR A 55 -14.35 -5.51 17.73
N THR A 56 -15.48 -5.16 17.12
CA THR A 56 -16.76 -5.83 17.36
C THR A 56 -16.77 -7.24 16.80
N GLN A 57 -16.36 -7.41 15.54
CA GLN A 57 -16.28 -8.72 14.89
C GLN A 57 -15.30 -9.65 15.61
N ALA A 58 -14.15 -9.15 16.07
CA ALA A 58 -13.18 -9.97 16.79
C ALA A 58 -13.76 -10.57 18.08
N LYS A 59 -14.51 -9.77 18.87
CA LYS A 59 -15.20 -10.26 20.07
C LYS A 59 -16.26 -11.31 19.73
N GLN A 60 -17.11 -11.02 18.75
CA GLN A 60 -18.15 -11.94 18.29
C GLN A 60 -17.57 -13.30 17.87
N VAL A 61 -16.51 -13.30 17.07
CA VAL A 61 -15.86 -14.54 16.63
C VAL A 61 -15.29 -15.32 17.81
N LEU A 62 -14.63 -14.64 18.75
CA LEU A 62 -14.07 -15.30 19.95
C LEU A 62 -15.14 -15.87 20.88
N ASP A 63 -16.32 -15.27 20.89
CA ASP A 63 -17.50 -15.74 21.64
C ASP A 63 -18.31 -16.81 20.86
N GLY A 64 -17.84 -17.24 19.68
CA GLY A 64 -18.53 -18.23 18.84
C GLY A 64 -19.79 -17.72 18.14
N GLN A 65 -19.93 -16.40 18.01
CA GLN A 65 -21.07 -15.75 17.37
C GLN A 65 -20.81 -15.45 15.90
N ALA A 66 -21.89 -15.35 15.11
CA ALA A 66 -21.81 -14.89 13.73
C ALA A 66 -21.51 -13.38 13.67
N THR A 67 -20.71 -12.96 12.68
CA THR A 67 -20.46 -11.54 12.40
C THR A 67 -21.32 -11.03 11.25
N VAL A 68 -21.70 -9.76 11.30
CA VAL A 68 -22.34 -9.06 10.18
C VAL A 68 -21.42 -7.91 9.73
N PRO A 69 -20.88 -7.96 8.50
CA PRO A 69 -20.09 -6.85 7.94
C PRO A 69 -20.96 -5.62 7.64
N HIS A 70 -20.48 -4.43 7.98
CA HIS A 70 -21.15 -3.15 7.73
C HIS A 70 -20.27 -2.16 6.95
N VAL A 71 -18.97 -2.11 7.25
CA VAL A 71 -17.99 -1.23 6.60
C VAL A 71 -17.36 -1.93 5.41
N TYR A 72 -16.91 -3.17 5.60
CA TYR A 72 -16.40 -3.99 4.53
C TYR A 72 -17.50 -4.91 3.96
N PRO A 73 -17.39 -5.34 2.68
CA PRO A 73 -18.34 -6.29 2.10
C PRO A 73 -18.26 -7.69 2.73
N HIS A 74 -17.16 -7.98 3.44
CA HIS A 74 -16.87 -9.27 4.05
C HIS A 74 -16.28 -9.08 5.45
N GLN A 75 -16.37 -10.13 6.29
CA GLN A 75 -15.80 -10.14 7.64
C GLN A 75 -14.29 -9.84 7.55
N ILE A 76 -13.82 -8.86 8.32
CA ILE A 76 -12.39 -8.52 8.40
C ILE A 76 -11.71 -9.21 9.58
N ALA A 77 -12.42 -9.44 10.70
CA ALA A 77 -11.83 -10.14 11.83
C ALA A 77 -11.34 -11.54 11.42
N PHE A 78 -10.07 -11.83 11.71
CA PHE A 78 -9.42 -13.11 11.35
C PHE A 78 -9.44 -13.44 9.84
N ASN A 79 -9.50 -12.42 8.97
CA ASN A 79 -9.58 -12.62 7.52
C ASN A 79 -8.67 -11.62 6.77
N VAL A 80 -8.39 -11.89 5.50
CA VAL A 80 -7.66 -10.99 4.59
C VAL A 80 -8.54 -10.70 3.38
N LEU A 81 -8.73 -9.41 3.06
CA LEU A 81 -9.54 -8.98 1.92
C LEU A 81 -8.63 -8.46 0.80
N PRO A 82 -8.51 -9.15 -0.35
CA PRO A 82 -7.66 -8.73 -1.47
C PRO A 82 -8.37 -7.69 -2.35
N GLU A 83 -9.03 -6.71 -1.71
CA GLU A 83 -9.72 -5.61 -2.37
C GLU A 83 -9.66 -4.37 -1.48
N ILE A 84 -9.00 -3.31 -1.98
CA ILE A 84 -9.02 -1.99 -1.34
C ILE A 84 -9.39 -0.95 -2.39
N ASP A 85 -10.44 -0.18 -2.09
CA ASP A 85 -11.09 0.69 -3.09
C ASP A 85 -11.73 -0.15 -4.21
N VAL A 86 -12.22 0.47 -5.28
CA VAL A 86 -12.96 -0.22 -6.35
C VAL A 86 -12.06 -0.81 -7.43
N PHE A 87 -12.50 -1.87 -8.10
CA PHE A 87 -11.87 -2.37 -9.32
C PHE A 87 -11.95 -1.36 -10.48
N LEU A 88 -10.90 -1.33 -11.29
CA LEU A 88 -10.78 -0.59 -12.54
C LEU A 88 -10.94 -1.53 -13.74
N ASP A 89 -11.06 -0.98 -14.95
CA ASP A 89 -11.24 -1.75 -16.20
C ASP A 89 -10.08 -2.71 -16.50
N ASN A 90 -8.89 -2.45 -15.95
CA ASN A 90 -7.70 -3.31 -16.08
C ASN A 90 -7.61 -4.39 -14.99
N ALA A 91 -8.68 -4.59 -14.22
CA ALA A 91 -8.80 -5.55 -13.11
C ALA A 91 -7.89 -5.30 -11.89
N TYR A 92 -7.11 -4.23 -11.86
CA TYR A 92 -6.52 -3.73 -10.62
C TYR A 92 -7.57 -2.97 -9.82
N THR A 93 -7.40 -2.95 -8.50
CA THR A 93 -8.09 -2.00 -7.65
C THR A 93 -7.50 -0.61 -7.79
N LYS A 94 -8.30 0.41 -7.48
CA LYS A 94 -7.86 1.80 -7.51
C LYS A 94 -6.73 2.07 -6.52
N GLU A 95 -6.65 1.34 -5.40
CA GLU A 95 -5.54 1.47 -4.46
C GLU A 95 -4.22 0.95 -5.06
N GLU A 96 -4.24 -0.20 -5.73
CA GLU A 96 -3.06 -0.73 -6.43
C GLU A 96 -2.61 0.22 -7.53
N TRP A 97 -3.56 0.79 -8.28
CA TRP A 97 -3.24 1.72 -9.35
C TRP A 97 -2.70 3.06 -8.86
N LYS A 98 -3.15 3.57 -7.69
CA LYS A 98 -2.53 4.73 -7.03
C LYS A 98 -1.07 4.46 -6.72
N LEU A 99 -0.75 3.29 -6.15
CA LEU A 99 0.64 2.92 -5.82
C LEU A 99 1.51 2.97 -7.08
N VAL A 100 1.03 2.42 -8.20
CA VAL A 100 1.72 2.45 -9.49
C VAL A 100 1.96 3.88 -9.98
N GLU A 101 0.90 4.67 -10.14
CA GLU A 101 0.97 5.97 -10.80
C GLU A 101 1.63 7.05 -9.93
N GLU A 102 1.35 7.05 -8.63
CA GLU A 102 1.96 8.00 -7.71
C GLU A 102 3.46 7.73 -7.53
N THR A 103 3.88 6.46 -7.45
CA THR A 103 5.31 6.11 -7.36
C THR A 103 6.09 6.64 -8.56
N ARG A 104 5.60 6.38 -9.79
CA ARG A 104 6.22 6.91 -11.04
C ARG A 104 6.34 8.42 -11.01
N LYS A 105 5.24 9.11 -10.66
CA LYS A 105 5.17 10.57 -10.63
C LYS A 105 6.09 11.19 -9.58
N ILE A 106 6.16 10.62 -8.38
CA ILE A 106 6.97 11.17 -7.28
C ILE A 106 8.46 10.93 -7.56
N MET A 107 8.81 9.75 -8.05
CA MET A 107 10.21 9.38 -8.35
C MET A 107 10.72 9.94 -9.69
N HIS A 108 9.86 10.58 -10.49
CA HIS A 108 10.15 11.05 -11.86
C HIS A 108 10.66 9.89 -12.75
N ALA A 109 10.01 8.74 -12.67
CA ALA A 109 10.48 7.48 -13.23
C ALA A 109 9.35 6.70 -13.93
N ASP A 110 8.85 7.27 -15.03
CA ASP A 110 7.68 6.75 -15.77
C ASP A 110 7.91 5.34 -16.35
N SER A 111 9.16 4.94 -16.57
CA SER A 111 9.52 3.66 -17.15
C SER A 111 9.61 2.49 -16.17
N ILE A 112 9.46 2.73 -14.85
CA ILE A 112 9.48 1.63 -13.87
C ILE A 112 8.27 0.72 -14.10
N ALA A 113 8.53 -0.57 -14.26
CA ALA A 113 7.49 -1.59 -14.26
C ALA A 113 7.03 -1.87 -12.82
N ILE A 114 5.78 -1.57 -12.49
CA ILE A 114 5.24 -1.74 -11.14
C ILE A 114 4.01 -2.65 -11.22
N SER A 115 3.96 -3.65 -10.35
CA SER A 115 2.75 -4.42 -10.06
C SER A 115 2.53 -4.40 -8.55
N ALA A 116 1.28 -4.20 -8.15
CA ALA A 116 0.90 -4.11 -6.75
C ALA A 116 -0.30 -5.00 -6.46
N THR A 117 -0.33 -5.62 -5.29
CA THR A 117 -1.51 -6.27 -4.73
C THR A 117 -1.79 -5.64 -3.37
N CYS A 118 -3.01 -5.11 -3.18
CA CYS A 118 -3.36 -4.41 -1.96
C CYS A 118 -4.40 -5.17 -1.15
N ALA A 119 -4.01 -5.66 0.02
CA ALA A 119 -4.90 -6.44 0.89
C ALA A 119 -5.17 -5.74 2.23
N ARG A 120 -6.44 -5.78 2.65
CA ARG A 120 -6.85 -5.35 3.99
C ARG A 120 -6.62 -6.49 4.97
N VAL A 121 -5.94 -6.22 6.07
CA VAL A 121 -5.62 -7.19 7.13
C VAL A 121 -6.24 -6.76 8.48
N PRO A 122 -6.45 -7.68 9.42
CA PRO A 122 -7.08 -7.40 10.71
C PRO A 122 -6.07 -6.78 11.69
N VAL A 123 -5.42 -5.70 11.26
CA VAL A 123 -4.48 -4.89 12.03
C VAL A 123 -5.12 -3.53 12.25
N PHE A 124 -5.05 -3.01 13.48
CA PHE A 124 -5.68 -1.73 13.83
C PHE A 124 -5.02 -0.55 13.12
N THR A 125 -3.70 -0.42 13.24
CA THR A 125 -2.94 0.74 12.75
C THR A 125 -1.59 0.31 12.18
N GLY A 126 -1.11 1.04 11.16
CA GLY A 126 0.16 0.79 10.50
C GLY A 126 0.00 -0.11 9.28
N HIS A 127 0.67 0.24 8.19
CA HIS A 127 0.70 -0.59 6.98
C HIS A 127 2.03 -1.33 6.92
N SER A 128 2.01 -2.53 6.36
CA SER A 128 3.22 -3.28 6.03
C SER A 128 3.23 -3.60 4.55
N GLU A 129 4.41 -3.71 3.97
CA GLU A 129 4.59 -4.00 2.54
C GLU A 129 5.71 -5.03 2.39
N ALA A 130 5.44 -6.09 1.63
CA ALA A 130 6.48 -6.95 1.09
C ALA A 130 6.87 -6.41 -0.28
N VAL A 131 8.14 -6.05 -0.44
CA VAL A 131 8.63 -5.32 -1.60
C VAL A 131 9.75 -6.10 -2.28
N ASN A 132 9.53 -6.50 -3.54
CA ASN A 132 10.57 -7.07 -4.40
C ASN A 132 11.02 -6.04 -5.42
N VAL A 133 12.32 -5.76 -5.44
CA VAL A 133 12.93 -4.72 -6.28
C VAL A 133 13.95 -5.35 -7.22
N GLU A 134 13.89 -4.98 -8.49
CA GLU A 134 14.90 -5.31 -9.49
C GLU A 134 15.66 -4.04 -9.88
N PHE A 135 16.98 -4.05 -9.66
CA PHE A 135 17.85 -2.93 -9.95
C PHE A 135 18.52 -3.05 -11.33
N SER A 136 19.04 -1.93 -11.83
CA SER A 136 19.71 -1.87 -13.12
C SER A 136 21.00 -2.68 -13.16
N GLN A 137 21.73 -2.69 -12.04
CA GLN A 137 22.92 -3.49 -11.75
C GLN A 137 22.70 -4.32 -10.48
N PRO A 138 23.45 -5.43 -10.27
CA PRO A 138 23.41 -6.17 -9.01
C PRO A 138 23.70 -5.25 -7.81
N MET A 139 22.93 -5.40 -6.74
CA MET A 139 23.11 -4.66 -5.48
C MET A 139 23.05 -5.68 -4.34
N SER A 140 24.04 -5.63 -3.45
CA SER A 140 24.04 -6.50 -2.26
C SER A 140 23.14 -5.94 -1.16
N PRO A 141 22.58 -6.78 -0.27
CA PRO A 141 21.81 -6.30 0.87
C PRO A 141 22.60 -5.35 1.79
N ASP A 142 23.90 -5.58 1.97
CA ASP A 142 24.75 -4.74 2.82
C ASP A 142 25.05 -3.37 2.20
N GLU A 143 25.11 -3.29 0.87
CA GLU A 143 25.19 -2.03 0.13
C GLU A 143 23.88 -1.25 0.27
N ALA A 144 22.74 -1.91 0.04
CA ALA A 144 21.42 -1.30 0.17
C ALA A 144 21.18 -0.73 1.58
N ARG A 145 21.56 -1.45 2.65
CA ARG A 145 21.39 -1.00 4.05
C ARG A 145 22.24 0.22 4.43
N ARG A 146 23.31 0.51 3.68
CA ARG A 146 24.22 1.64 3.96
C ARG A 146 23.75 2.95 3.32
N ILE A 147 22.75 2.89 2.44
CA ILE A 147 22.12 4.03 1.78
C ILE A 147 20.94 4.50 2.62
#